data_AF-A0A535LFV2-F1
#
_entry.id   AF-A0A535LFV2-F1
#
_cell.length_a   1.000
_cell.length_b   1.000
_cell.length_c   1.000
_cell.angle_alpha   90.00
_cell.angle_beta   90.00
_cell.angle_gamma   90.00
#
_symmetry.space_group_name_H-M   'P 1'
#
loop_
_entity.id
_entity.type
_entity.pdbx_description
1 polymer ?
#
loop_
_entity_poly.entity_id
_entity_poly.type
_entity_poly.pdbx_seq_one_letter_code
_entity_poly.pdbx_strand_id
1 'polypeptide(L)'
;MPLSMEREEVIEKFVKSIVRWRPFALFALALLGLALRLYGLNWDQGNSFHPDERQILFHVTALSWPGSLAQFLDPANSPLNPHFFAYGSFPLYLLAIIGNILSHFFPDITSLSNLTLVGRVLSAIFDCGTILLTGWLALALAEDTTPGRRYAWTLALLSAALVTFTPLQLQLSHFYAVDTILLFFTMLTLLASVKLARTDALIRWSLVAGLAYGLALATKFSAAPLIIPIIVALLLRWRKLGLVSSLASFLLTIVITTVTFLIAMPYALLDRVNFVQQLSAQGDLARGYLDLPYVRQFAGTIPYLYE
;
A
#
# COMPACT_ATOMS: atom_id res chain seq x y z
N MET A 1 44.77 -0.30 36.65
CA MET A 1 44.69 0.20 35.26
C MET A 1 44.20 -0.84 34.25
N PRO A 2 44.53 -2.15 34.32
CA PRO A 2 44.02 -3.13 33.34
C PRO A 2 42.52 -3.42 33.46
N LEU A 3 42.00 -3.48 34.70
CA LEU A 3 40.60 -3.78 35.01
C LEU A 3 39.58 -2.73 34.55
N SER A 4 40.00 -1.48 34.28
CA SER A 4 39.10 -0.44 33.78
C SER A 4 38.91 -0.51 32.27
N MET A 5 39.96 -0.85 31.52
CA MET A 5 39.90 -1.04 30.06
C MET A 5 39.05 -2.24 29.67
N GLU A 6 39.21 -3.38 30.36
CA GLU A 6 38.44 -4.60 30.10
C GLU A 6 36.94 -4.39 30.37
N ARG A 7 36.62 -3.59 31.39
CA ARG A 7 35.23 -3.21 31.72
C ARG A 7 34.63 -2.28 30.68
N GLU A 8 35.38 -1.31 30.16
CA GLU A 8 34.94 -0.44 29.08
C GLU A 8 34.70 -1.21 27.77
N GLU A 9 35.56 -2.17 27.44
CA GLU A 9 35.44 -2.99 26.24
C GLU A 9 34.21 -3.91 26.29
N VAL A 10 33.93 -4.51 27.46
CA VAL A 10 32.71 -5.31 27.69
C VAL A 10 31.46 -4.44 27.60
N ILE A 11 31.47 -3.24 28.20
CA ILE A 11 30.35 -2.29 28.10
C ILE A 11 30.13 -1.88 26.64
N GLU A 12 31.19 -1.60 25.88
CA GLU A 12 31.09 -1.22 24.47
C GLU A 12 30.53 -2.37 23.60
N LYS A 13 31.00 -3.61 23.81
CA LYS A 13 30.46 -4.82 23.14
C LYS A 13 28.99 -5.04 23.49
N PHE A 14 28.63 -4.87 24.76
CA PHE A 14 27.25 -5.02 25.24
C PHE A 14 26.33 -3.95 24.65
N VAL A 15 26.77 -2.69 24.60
CA VAL A 15 26.05 -1.59 23.94
C VAL A 15 25.89 -1.82 22.44
N LYS A 16 26.94 -2.27 21.74
CA LYS A 16 26.87 -2.65 20.31
C LYS A 16 25.89 -3.80 20.07
N SER A 17 25.83 -4.78 20.97
CA SER A 17 24.86 -5.89 20.90
C SER A 17 23.41 -5.41 21.13
N ILE A 18 23.19 -4.52 22.11
CA ILE A 18 21.89 -3.89 22.41
C ILE A 18 21.35 -3.05 21.23
N VAL A 19 22.22 -2.42 20.46
CA VAL A 19 21.79 -1.62 19.29
C VAL A 19 21.41 -2.51 18.11
N ARG A 20 21.98 -3.71 18.00
CA ARG A 20 21.75 -4.61 16.87
C ARG A 20 20.43 -5.39 16.94
N TRP A 21 19.91 -5.76 18.11
CA TRP A 21 18.69 -6.60 18.19
C TRP A 21 17.41 -5.89 17.74
N ARG A 22 17.33 -4.56 17.83
CA ARG A 22 16.08 -3.81 17.57
C ARG A 22 15.61 -3.90 16.11
N PRO A 23 16.48 -3.72 15.10
CA PRO A 23 16.15 -4.08 13.71
C PRO A 23 15.67 -5.52 13.56
N PHE A 24 16.33 -6.48 14.21
CA PHE A 24 15.92 -7.89 14.16
C PHE A 24 14.56 -8.12 14.81
N ALA A 25 14.24 -7.43 15.90
CA ALA A 25 12.92 -7.50 16.54
C ALA A 25 11.82 -6.91 15.64
N LEU A 26 12.07 -5.79 14.96
CA LEU A 26 11.13 -5.25 13.99
C LEU A 26 10.87 -6.23 12.84
N PHE A 27 11.94 -6.86 12.33
CA PHE A 27 11.81 -7.88 11.31
C PHE A 27 11.10 -9.13 11.81
N ALA A 28 11.38 -9.58 13.05
CA ALA A 28 10.70 -10.70 13.67
C ALA A 28 9.20 -10.41 13.89
N LEU A 29 8.83 -9.18 14.26
CA LEU A 29 7.42 -8.76 14.33
C LEU A 29 6.75 -8.83 12.96
N ALA A 30 7.42 -8.39 11.90
CA ALA A 30 6.88 -8.49 10.54
C ALA A 30 6.73 -9.96 10.11
N LEU A 31 7.70 -10.83 10.41
CA LEU A 31 7.60 -12.27 10.13
C LEU A 31 6.46 -12.94 10.91
N LEU A 32 6.32 -12.61 12.20
CA LEU A 32 5.19 -13.07 13.01
C LEU A 32 3.87 -12.56 12.42
N GLY A 33 3.81 -11.28 12.06
CA GLY A 33 2.66 -10.67 11.41
C GLY A 33 2.30 -11.38 10.10
N LEU A 34 3.27 -11.71 9.27
CA LEU A 34 3.06 -12.48 8.05
C LEU A 34 2.52 -13.89 8.35
N ALA A 35 3.10 -14.59 9.33
CA ALA A 35 2.65 -15.92 9.72
C ALA A 35 1.18 -15.90 10.19
N LEU A 36 0.79 -14.90 10.99
CA LEU A 36 -0.59 -14.73 11.44
C LEU A 36 -1.57 -14.44 10.30
N ARG A 37 -1.13 -13.77 9.23
CA ARG A 37 -1.96 -13.41 8.06
C ARG A 37 -2.07 -14.55 7.04
N LEU A 38 -1.09 -15.45 7.03
CA LEU A 38 -1.10 -16.66 6.20
C LEU A 38 -1.76 -17.86 6.90
N TYR A 39 -1.88 -17.82 8.24
CA TYR A 39 -2.51 -18.87 9.01
C TYR A 39 -3.98 -19.02 8.58
N GLY A 40 -4.38 -20.23 8.17
CA GLY A 40 -5.75 -20.45 7.71
C GLY A 40 -6.08 -19.68 6.44
N LEU A 41 -5.13 -19.52 5.50
CA LEU A 41 -5.33 -18.81 4.23
C LEU A 41 -6.63 -19.21 3.49
N ASN A 42 -7.02 -20.49 3.55
CA ASN A 42 -8.25 -21.04 2.99
C ASN A 42 -9.34 -21.29 4.06
N TRP A 43 -9.47 -20.39 5.04
CA TRP A 43 -10.40 -20.51 6.17
C TRP A 43 -11.87 -20.65 5.72
N ASP A 44 -12.22 -20.09 4.57
CA ASP A 44 -13.55 -20.16 3.96
C ASP A 44 -13.75 -21.37 3.06
N GLN A 45 -12.77 -22.28 2.97
CA GLN A 45 -12.85 -23.55 2.23
C GLN A 45 -13.25 -23.37 0.75
N GLY A 46 -12.82 -22.27 0.12
CA GLY A 46 -13.12 -21.97 -1.29
C GLY A 46 -14.52 -21.42 -1.56
N ASN A 47 -15.27 -21.00 -0.53
CA ASN A 47 -16.60 -20.40 -0.71
C ASN A 47 -16.55 -18.92 -1.13
N SER A 48 -15.38 -18.26 -1.07
CA SER A 48 -15.16 -16.87 -1.49
C SER A 48 -16.19 -15.91 -0.90
N PHE A 49 -16.37 -15.91 0.43
CA PHE A 49 -17.47 -15.22 1.10
C PHE A 49 -17.44 -13.69 0.95
N HIS A 50 -16.27 -13.09 0.71
CA HIS A 50 -16.17 -11.64 0.61
C HIS A 50 -16.60 -11.14 -0.79
N PRO A 51 -17.59 -10.25 -0.88
CA PRO A 51 -18.13 -9.80 -2.16
C PRO A 51 -17.08 -9.08 -3.01
N ASP A 52 -16.29 -8.17 -2.42
CA ASP A 52 -15.28 -7.41 -3.15
C ASP A 52 -14.15 -8.30 -3.69
N GLU A 53 -13.63 -9.24 -2.89
CA GLU A 53 -12.63 -10.22 -3.33
C GLU A 53 -13.14 -11.01 -4.54
N ARG A 54 -14.40 -11.47 -4.47
CA ARG A 54 -15.04 -12.21 -5.56
C ARG A 54 -15.21 -11.36 -6.82
N GLN A 55 -15.65 -10.11 -6.67
CA GLN A 55 -15.78 -9.16 -7.79
C GLN A 55 -14.42 -8.91 -8.47
N ILE A 56 -13.37 -8.64 -7.68
CA ILE A 56 -12.01 -8.46 -8.19
C ILE A 56 -11.60 -9.71 -9.00
N LEU A 57 -11.79 -10.90 -8.46
CA LEU A 57 -11.43 -12.14 -9.13
C LEU A 57 -12.19 -12.38 -10.44
N PHE A 58 -13.50 -12.09 -10.49
CA PHE A 58 -14.27 -12.20 -11.73
C PHE A 58 -13.68 -11.33 -12.84
N HIS A 59 -13.31 -10.09 -12.53
CA HIS A 59 -12.64 -9.22 -13.50
C HIS A 59 -11.23 -9.71 -13.84
N VAL A 60 -10.44 -10.15 -12.86
CA VAL A 60 -9.09 -10.67 -13.09
C VAL A 60 -9.09 -11.89 -14.01
N THR A 61 -10.00 -12.84 -13.81
CA THR A 61 -10.09 -14.05 -14.64
C THR A 61 -10.54 -13.79 -16.07
N ALA A 62 -11.18 -12.64 -16.32
CA ALA A 62 -11.59 -12.22 -17.66
C ALA A 62 -10.49 -11.44 -18.40
N LEU A 63 -9.44 -10.97 -17.71
CA LEU A 63 -8.35 -10.22 -18.33
C LEU A 63 -7.48 -11.13 -19.20
N SER A 64 -7.07 -10.62 -20.35
CA SER A 64 -6.02 -11.25 -21.16
C SER A 64 -5.22 -10.21 -21.95
N TRP A 65 -4.08 -10.64 -22.50
CA TRP A 65 -3.22 -9.75 -23.27
C TRP A 65 -3.85 -9.43 -24.64
N PRO A 66 -3.85 -8.16 -25.08
CA PRO A 66 -4.34 -7.80 -26.40
C PRO A 66 -3.39 -8.36 -27.46
N GLY A 67 -3.94 -8.87 -28.56
CA GLY A 67 -3.18 -9.42 -29.68
C GLY A 67 -2.51 -8.36 -30.56
N SER A 68 -2.85 -7.07 -30.38
CA SER A 68 -2.26 -5.96 -31.13
C SER A 68 -2.36 -4.63 -30.38
N LEU A 69 -1.54 -3.65 -30.78
CA LEU A 69 -1.64 -2.27 -30.27
C LEU A 69 -2.99 -1.63 -30.61
N ALA A 70 -3.57 -1.93 -31.78
CA ALA A 70 -4.89 -1.44 -32.15
C ALA A 70 -5.97 -1.95 -31.18
N GLN A 71 -5.91 -3.23 -30.81
CA GLN A 71 -6.81 -3.80 -29.81
C GLN A 71 -6.55 -3.25 -28.40
N PHE A 72 -5.30 -2.94 -28.04
CA PHE A 72 -4.98 -2.26 -26.78
C PHE A 72 -5.62 -0.87 -26.71
N LEU A 73 -5.54 -0.10 -27.80
CA LEU A 73 -6.04 1.27 -27.90
C LEU A 73 -7.57 1.37 -28.12
N ASP A 74 -8.25 0.26 -28.39
CA ASP A 74 -9.70 0.19 -28.49
C ASP A 74 -10.32 -0.15 -27.11
N PRO A 75 -10.72 0.85 -26.31
CA PRO A 75 -11.19 0.62 -24.95
C PRO A 75 -12.42 -0.28 -24.88
N ALA A 76 -13.25 -0.35 -25.94
CA ALA A 76 -14.48 -1.13 -25.94
C ALA A 76 -14.24 -2.64 -26.11
N ASN A 77 -13.17 -3.02 -26.82
CA ASN A 77 -12.88 -4.42 -27.17
C ASN A 77 -11.56 -4.92 -26.59
N SER A 78 -10.86 -4.10 -25.83
CA SER A 78 -9.56 -4.49 -25.27
C SER A 78 -9.73 -5.50 -24.14
N PRO A 79 -9.13 -6.70 -24.24
CA PRO A 79 -9.22 -7.71 -23.18
C PRO A 79 -8.43 -7.34 -21.92
N LEU A 80 -7.61 -6.29 -22.00
CA LEU A 80 -6.87 -5.76 -20.86
C LEU A 80 -7.66 -4.66 -20.12
N ASN A 81 -8.75 -4.15 -20.70
CA ASN A 81 -9.64 -3.22 -20.00
C ASN A 81 -10.52 -4.02 -19.02
N PRO A 82 -10.43 -3.80 -17.69
CA PRO A 82 -11.30 -4.51 -16.76
C PRO A 82 -12.77 -4.09 -16.86
N HIS A 83 -13.06 -2.94 -17.50
CA HIS A 83 -14.38 -2.29 -17.53
C HIS A 83 -15.01 -2.08 -16.15
N PHE A 84 -14.17 -2.11 -15.12
CA PHE A 84 -14.53 -2.05 -13.71
C PHE A 84 -13.55 -1.13 -13.00
N PHE A 85 -14.09 -0.01 -12.53
CA PHE A 85 -13.35 1.12 -11.99
C PHE A 85 -13.84 1.53 -10.59
N ALA A 86 -14.65 0.69 -9.93
CA ALA A 86 -15.00 0.87 -8.52
C ALA A 86 -13.74 0.80 -7.64
N TYR A 87 -12.78 -0.03 -8.03
CA TYR A 87 -11.38 0.04 -7.60
C TYR A 87 -10.50 0.39 -8.80
N GLY A 88 -9.25 0.79 -8.53
CA GLY A 88 -8.29 1.01 -9.61
C GLY A 88 -7.79 -0.30 -10.23
N SER A 89 -7.21 -0.24 -11.43
CA SER A 89 -6.80 -1.44 -12.18
C SER A 89 -5.53 -2.09 -11.64
N PHE A 90 -4.74 -1.41 -10.79
CA PHE A 90 -3.45 -1.94 -10.33
C PHE A 90 -3.55 -3.28 -9.59
N PRO A 91 -4.43 -3.47 -8.57
CA PRO A 91 -4.60 -4.75 -7.90
C PRO A 91 -5.06 -5.87 -8.83
N LEU A 92 -5.88 -5.55 -9.83
CA LEU A 92 -6.35 -6.52 -10.82
C LEU A 92 -5.20 -6.98 -11.70
N TYR A 93 -4.42 -6.04 -12.24
CA TYR A 93 -3.25 -6.36 -13.05
C TYR A 93 -2.16 -7.08 -12.27
N LEU A 94 -1.93 -6.69 -11.02
CA LEU A 94 -0.98 -7.37 -10.17
C LEU A 94 -1.33 -8.85 -10.00
N LEU A 95 -2.59 -9.16 -9.68
CA LEU A 95 -3.02 -10.55 -9.53
C LEU A 95 -3.00 -11.31 -10.86
N ALA A 96 -3.46 -10.69 -11.96
CA ALA A 96 -3.45 -11.30 -13.29
C ALA A 96 -2.03 -11.66 -13.74
N ILE A 97 -1.08 -10.73 -13.57
CA ILE A 97 0.33 -10.92 -13.95
C ILE A 97 0.96 -12.02 -13.11
N ILE A 98 0.79 -11.98 -11.78
CA ILE A 98 1.35 -13.01 -10.88
C ILE A 98 0.72 -14.38 -11.16
N GLY A 99 -0.59 -14.46 -11.33
CA GLY A 99 -1.29 -15.69 -11.69
C GLY A 99 -0.80 -16.26 -13.02
N ASN A 100 -0.62 -15.41 -14.04
CA ASN A 100 -0.07 -15.82 -15.33
C ASN A 100 1.37 -16.34 -15.20
N ILE A 101 2.25 -15.65 -14.47
CA ILE A 101 3.63 -16.12 -14.22
C ILE A 101 3.60 -17.49 -13.52
N LEU A 102 2.81 -17.64 -12.45
CA LEU A 102 2.72 -18.89 -11.70
C LEU A 102 2.11 -20.03 -12.51
N SER A 103 1.25 -19.74 -13.50
CA SER A 103 0.61 -20.77 -14.34
C SER A 103 1.61 -21.59 -15.17
N HIS A 104 2.79 -21.03 -15.45
CA HIS A 104 3.88 -21.74 -16.11
C HIS A 104 4.47 -22.87 -15.25
N PHE A 105 4.30 -22.80 -13.93
CA PHE A 105 4.81 -23.79 -12.96
C PHE A 105 3.68 -24.63 -12.36
N PHE A 106 2.49 -24.03 -12.20
CA PHE A 106 1.32 -24.63 -11.58
C PHE A 106 0.09 -24.37 -12.48
N PRO A 107 -0.22 -25.27 -13.43
CA PRO A 107 -1.27 -25.02 -14.43
C PRO A 107 -2.65 -24.67 -13.84
N ASP A 108 -3.00 -25.27 -12.70
CA ASP A 108 -4.30 -25.07 -12.04
C ASP A 108 -4.40 -23.78 -11.20
N ILE A 109 -3.33 -22.97 -11.14
CA ILE A 109 -3.28 -21.75 -10.31
C ILE A 109 -4.24 -20.66 -10.79
N THR A 110 -4.63 -20.70 -12.07
CA THR A 110 -5.54 -19.72 -12.69
C THR A 110 -7.01 -20.02 -12.43
N SER A 111 -7.34 -21.18 -11.84
CA SER A 111 -8.69 -21.45 -11.35
C SER A 111 -9.09 -20.43 -10.28
N LEU A 112 -10.38 -20.08 -10.23
CA LEU A 112 -10.90 -19.04 -9.33
C LEU A 112 -10.47 -19.27 -7.86
N SER A 113 -10.60 -20.51 -7.36
CA SER A 113 -10.22 -20.88 -5.99
C SER A 113 -8.73 -20.71 -5.71
N ASN A 114 -7.86 -21.23 -6.58
CA ASN A 114 -6.41 -21.14 -6.38
C ASN A 114 -5.91 -19.71 -6.55
N LEU A 115 -6.46 -18.97 -7.52
CA LEU A 115 -6.12 -17.57 -7.73
C LEU A 115 -6.58 -16.69 -6.56
N THR A 116 -7.70 -17.04 -5.90
CA THR A 116 -8.11 -16.41 -4.63
C THR A 116 -7.02 -16.52 -3.58
N LEU A 117 -6.44 -17.73 -3.41
CA LEU A 117 -5.38 -17.96 -2.43
C LEU A 117 -4.11 -17.17 -2.77
N VAL A 118 -3.74 -17.08 -4.06
CA VAL A 118 -2.64 -16.21 -4.52
C VAL A 118 -2.90 -14.75 -4.14
N GLY A 119 -4.13 -14.27 -4.38
CA GLY A 119 -4.55 -12.93 -3.95
C GLY A 119 -4.35 -12.74 -2.45
N ARG A 120 -4.86 -13.65 -1.62
CA ARG A 120 -4.70 -13.54 -0.15
C ARG A 120 -3.24 -13.55 0.30
N VAL A 121 -2.36 -14.31 -0.35
CA VAL A 121 -0.91 -14.23 -0.11
C VAL A 121 -0.37 -12.84 -0.43
N LEU A 122 -0.77 -12.24 -1.56
CA LEU A 122 -0.39 -10.86 -1.90
C LEU A 122 -0.88 -9.88 -0.83
N SER A 123 -2.15 -9.96 -0.41
CA SER A 123 -2.69 -9.15 0.69
C SER A 123 -1.85 -9.27 1.97
N ALA A 124 -1.51 -10.49 2.37
CA ALA A 124 -0.66 -10.74 3.54
C ALA A 124 0.75 -10.14 3.39
N ILE A 125 1.35 -10.19 2.19
CA ILE A 125 2.66 -9.59 1.90
C ILE A 125 2.60 -8.06 2.00
N PHE A 126 1.62 -7.41 1.37
CA PHE A 126 1.48 -5.95 1.45
C PHE A 126 1.21 -5.49 2.88
N ASP A 127 0.33 -6.19 3.61
CA ASP A 127 0.03 -5.82 5.00
C ASP A 127 1.22 -6.09 5.94
N CYS A 128 2.02 -7.13 5.69
CA CYS A 128 3.31 -7.31 6.37
C CYS A 128 4.29 -6.16 6.07
N GLY A 129 4.34 -5.70 4.81
CA GLY A 129 5.07 -4.51 4.43
C GLY A 129 4.63 -3.26 5.22
N THR A 130 3.33 -3.11 5.46
CA THR A 130 2.78 -2.04 6.29
C THR A 130 3.31 -2.06 7.72
N ILE A 131 3.52 -3.24 8.33
CA ILE A 131 4.16 -3.36 9.66
C ILE A 131 5.55 -2.73 9.65
N LEU A 132 6.38 -3.08 8.66
CA LEU A 132 7.73 -2.54 8.52
C LEU A 132 7.72 -1.03 8.26
N LEU A 133 6.84 -0.56 7.37
CA LEU A 133 6.71 0.86 7.05
C LEU A 133 6.23 1.68 8.25
N THR A 134 5.32 1.13 9.06
CA THR A 134 4.84 1.77 10.29
C THR A 134 5.98 1.96 11.28
N GLY A 135 6.75 0.91 11.56
CA GLY A 135 7.93 0.99 12.42
C GLY A 135 8.96 2.00 11.89
N TRP A 136 9.21 2.00 10.58
CA TRP A 136 10.15 2.94 9.97
C TRP A 136 9.66 4.39 10.00
N LEU A 137 8.36 4.62 9.79
CA LEU A 137 7.76 5.95 9.88
C LEU A 137 7.87 6.49 11.31
N ALA A 138 7.59 5.68 12.32
CA ALA A 138 7.80 6.03 13.73
C ALA A 138 9.27 6.40 14.01
N LEU A 139 10.26 5.65 13.50
CA LEU A 139 11.68 6.00 13.60
C LEU A 139 12.02 7.33 12.91
N ALA A 140 11.35 7.65 11.81
CA ALA A 140 11.58 8.85 11.02
C ALA A 140 10.99 10.10 11.69
N LEU A 141 9.88 9.94 12.40
CA LEU A 141 9.19 11.01 13.13
C LEU A 141 9.79 11.26 14.53
N ALA A 142 10.32 10.24 15.19
CA ALA A 142 10.89 10.38 16.52
C ALA A 142 12.19 11.21 16.51
N GLU A 143 12.18 12.33 17.23
CA GLU A 143 13.36 13.16 17.44
C GLU A 143 14.12 12.67 18.67
N ASP A 144 15.05 11.74 18.44
CA ASP A 144 15.86 11.12 19.49
C ASP A 144 17.34 11.17 19.09
N THR A 145 18.10 11.97 19.84
CA THR A 145 19.54 12.21 19.68
C THR A 145 20.40 11.33 20.58
N THR A 146 19.79 10.48 21.42
CA THR A 146 20.53 9.59 22.32
C THR A 146 21.31 8.53 21.55
N PRO A 147 22.49 8.08 22.04
CA PRO A 147 23.20 6.96 21.44
C PRO A 147 22.30 5.72 21.32
N GLY A 148 22.18 5.21 20.09
CA GLY A 148 21.31 4.09 19.78
C GLY A 148 19.80 4.41 19.71
N ARG A 149 19.37 5.67 19.89
CA ARG A 149 17.98 6.15 19.73
C ARG A 149 16.93 5.32 20.47
N ARG A 150 17.11 5.14 21.78
CA ARG A 150 16.29 4.21 22.59
C ARG A 150 14.80 4.51 22.52
N TYR A 151 14.40 5.78 22.63
CA TYR A 151 13.00 6.17 22.60
C TYR A 151 12.41 5.97 21.19
N ALA A 152 13.12 6.38 20.14
CA ALA A 152 12.66 6.19 18.77
C ALA A 152 12.41 4.70 18.45
N TRP A 153 13.32 3.82 18.86
CA TRP A 153 13.13 2.38 18.66
C TRP A 153 11.99 1.79 19.47
N THR A 154 11.76 2.30 20.69
CA THR A 154 10.61 1.87 21.49
C THR A 154 9.31 2.25 20.78
N LEU A 155 9.21 3.48 20.28
CA LEU A 155 8.06 3.94 19.49
C LEU A 155 7.87 3.08 18.24
N ALA A 156 8.95 2.79 17.51
CA ALA A 156 8.91 1.98 16.30
C ALA A 156 8.42 0.55 16.54
N LEU A 157 8.95 -0.12 17.55
CA LEU A 157 8.56 -1.49 17.90
C LEU A 157 7.13 -1.52 18.43
N LEU A 158 6.73 -0.53 19.24
CA LEU A 158 5.36 -0.43 19.75
C LEU A 158 4.35 -0.22 18.61
N SER A 159 4.60 0.75 17.72
CA SER A 159 3.72 0.99 16.57
C SER A 159 3.63 -0.22 15.64
N ALA A 160 4.76 -0.89 15.36
CA ALA A 160 4.78 -2.10 14.56
C ALA A 160 4.02 -3.26 15.24
N ALA A 161 4.17 -3.43 16.56
CA ALA A 161 3.44 -4.44 17.32
C ALA A 161 1.93 -4.18 17.29
N LEU A 162 1.48 -2.94 17.46
CA LEU A 162 0.07 -2.59 17.37
C LEU A 162 -0.52 -2.97 16.02
N VAL A 163 0.15 -2.60 14.90
CA VAL A 163 -0.26 -3.00 13.53
C VAL A 163 -0.22 -4.51 13.33
N THR A 164 0.80 -5.18 13.89
CA THR A 164 0.93 -6.66 13.82
C THR A 164 -0.30 -7.37 14.36
N PHE A 165 -0.83 -6.89 15.49
CA PHE A 165 -1.93 -7.51 16.25
C PHE A 165 -3.29 -6.80 16.09
N THR A 166 -3.41 -5.81 15.21
CA THR A 166 -4.68 -5.09 15.00
C THR A 166 -5.71 -6.03 14.36
N PRO A 167 -6.87 -6.32 15.03
CA PRO A 167 -7.81 -7.31 14.54
C PRO A 167 -8.37 -7.01 13.15
N LEU A 168 -8.71 -5.74 12.89
CA LEU A 168 -9.27 -5.32 11.59
C LEU A 168 -8.28 -5.55 10.43
N GLN A 169 -7.00 -5.23 10.63
CA GLN A 169 -5.97 -5.45 9.60
C GLN A 169 -5.70 -6.94 9.39
N LEU A 170 -5.63 -7.71 10.48
CA LEU A 170 -5.54 -9.16 10.40
C LEU A 170 -6.70 -9.73 9.60
N GLN A 171 -7.94 -9.34 9.89
CA GLN A 171 -9.11 -9.79 9.14
C GLN A 171 -9.02 -9.41 7.65
N LEU A 172 -8.77 -8.15 7.33
CA LEU A 172 -8.70 -7.68 5.93
C LEU A 172 -7.57 -8.35 5.14
N SER A 173 -6.46 -8.72 5.80
CA SER A 173 -5.36 -9.43 5.14
C SER A 173 -5.69 -10.85 4.68
N HIS A 174 -6.74 -11.46 5.23
CA HIS A 174 -7.23 -12.78 4.80
C HIS A 174 -8.16 -12.70 3.58
N PHE A 175 -8.33 -11.51 3.00
CA PHE A 175 -9.08 -11.28 1.78
C PHE A 175 -8.20 -10.56 0.75
N TYR A 176 -8.33 -10.92 -0.52
CA TYR A 176 -7.85 -10.08 -1.61
C TYR A 176 -8.81 -8.92 -1.90
N ALA A 177 -9.00 -8.07 -0.91
CA ALA A 177 -9.53 -6.72 -1.06
C ALA A 177 -8.39 -5.75 -1.40
N VAL A 178 -8.72 -4.54 -1.85
CA VAL A 178 -7.71 -3.55 -2.25
C VAL A 178 -7.08 -2.79 -1.08
N ASP A 179 -7.65 -2.92 0.12
CA ASP A 179 -7.33 -2.06 1.27
C ASP A 179 -5.93 -2.30 1.84
N THR A 180 -5.44 -3.54 1.88
CA THR A 180 -4.08 -3.86 2.35
C THR A 180 -3.00 -3.28 1.43
N ILE A 181 -3.22 -3.41 0.12
CA ILE A 181 -2.36 -2.83 -0.94
C ILE A 181 -2.38 -1.30 -0.83
N LEU A 182 -3.58 -0.72 -0.73
CA LEU A 182 -3.75 0.73 -0.60
C LEU A 182 -3.06 1.27 0.66
N LEU A 183 -3.22 0.59 1.80
CA LEU A 183 -2.60 0.99 3.05
C LEU A 183 -1.08 0.96 2.97
N PHE A 184 -0.50 -0.07 2.33
CA PHE A 184 0.94 -0.14 2.10
C PHE A 184 1.45 1.09 1.33
N PHE A 185 0.84 1.42 0.19
CA PHE A 185 1.27 2.57 -0.60
C PHE A 185 0.94 3.92 0.05
N THR A 186 -0.10 3.96 0.89
CA THR A 186 -0.39 5.11 1.76
C THR A 186 0.75 5.34 2.74
N MET A 187 1.16 4.31 3.48
CA MET A 187 2.26 4.40 4.43
C MET A 187 3.60 4.72 3.75
N LEU A 188 3.84 4.17 2.55
CA LEU A 188 5.03 4.47 1.77
C LEU A 188 5.05 5.93 1.29
N THR A 189 3.90 6.47 0.85
CA THR A 189 3.73 7.88 0.49
C THR A 189 3.99 8.81 1.67
N LEU A 190 3.45 8.47 2.86
CA LEU A 190 3.67 9.24 4.09
C LEU A 190 5.14 9.22 4.51
N LEU A 191 5.77 8.04 4.51
CA LEU A 191 7.19 7.90 4.81
C LEU A 191 8.07 8.69 3.84
N ALA A 192 7.79 8.60 2.53
CA ALA A 192 8.51 9.35 1.52
C ALA A 192 8.33 10.86 1.72
N SER A 193 7.13 11.33 2.06
CA SER A 193 6.86 12.74 2.37
C SER A 193 7.68 13.22 3.58
N VAL A 194 7.70 12.46 4.68
CA VAL A 194 8.51 12.78 5.86
C VAL A 194 10.00 12.83 5.51
N LYS A 195 10.49 11.87 4.72
CA LYS A 195 11.90 11.81 4.34
C LYS A 195 12.29 12.89 3.33
N LEU A 196 11.41 13.27 2.42
CA LEU A 196 11.59 14.38 1.49
C LEU A 196 11.71 15.72 2.23
N ALA A 197 10.94 15.90 3.31
CA ALA A 197 11.02 17.10 4.15
C ALA A 197 12.29 17.14 5.03
N ARG A 198 12.72 16.00 5.56
CA ARG A 198 13.80 15.93 6.55
C ARG A 198 15.21 15.74 5.96
N THR A 199 15.33 15.21 4.74
CA THR A 199 16.62 14.85 4.14
C THR A 199 16.91 15.62 2.86
N ASP A 200 18.17 15.68 2.46
CA ASP A 200 18.59 16.37 1.24
C ASP A 200 18.48 15.48 -0.01
N ALA A 201 18.07 14.21 0.15
CA ALA A 201 17.94 13.21 -0.90
C ALA A 201 16.68 13.42 -1.78
N LEU A 202 16.67 14.53 -2.52
CA LEU A 202 15.57 14.98 -3.38
C LEU A 202 15.07 13.89 -4.32
N ILE A 203 15.98 13.37 -5.16
CA ILE A 203 15.62 12.47 -6.27
C ILE A 203 15.00 11.21 -5.68
N ARG A 204 15.69 10.57 -4.73
CA ARG A 204 15.22 9.33 -4.11
C ARG A 204 13.81 9.46 -3.54
N TRP A 205 13.55 10.49 -2.73
CA TRP A 205 12.26 10.58 -2.04
C TRP A 205 11.15 11.16 -2.92
N SER A 206 11.46 11.95 -3.94
CA SER A 206 10.48 12.36 -4.95
C SER A 206 10.06 11.19 -5.83
N LEU A 207 11.01 10.32 -6.24
CA LEU A 207 10.72 9.09 -6.98
C LEU A 207 9.84 8.15 -6.15
N VAL A 208 10.20 7.89 -4.89
CA VAL A 208 9.42 7.00 -4.01
C VAL A 208 8.04 7.59 -3.72
N ALA A 209 7.93 8.89 -3.44
CA ALA A 209 6.64 9.55 -3.21
C ALA A 209 5.74 9.47 -4.45
N GLY A 210 6.28 9.76 -5.65
CA GLY A 210 5.52 9.71 -6.89
C GLY A 210 5.08 8.29 -7.24
N LEU A 211 5.97 7.30 -7.11
CA LEU A 211 5.66 5.90 -7.37
C LEU A 211 4.59 5.40 -6.41
N ALA A 212 4.77 5.61 -5.10
CA ALA A 212 3.83 5.17 -4.09
C ALA A 212 2.46 5.84 -4.25
N TYR A 213 2.44 7.15 -4.48
CA TYR A 213 1.18 7.89 -4.65
C TYR A 213 0.45 7.49 -5.95
N GLY A 214 1.19 7.33 -7.05
CA GLY A 214 0.64 6.85 -8.32
C GLY A 214 0.01 5.45 -8.20
N LEU A 215 0.68 4.52 -7.52
CA LEU A 215 0.14 3.18 -7.26
C LEU A 215 -1.04 3.20 -6.27
N ALA A 216 -1.02 4.08 -5.27
CA ALA A 216 -2.17 4.26 -4.36
C ALA A 216 -3.41 4.75 -5.13
N LEU A 217 -3.26 5.75 -5.99
CA LEU A 217 -4.34 6.24 -6.87
C LEU A 217 -4.85 5.16 -7.82
N ALA A 218 -3.94 4.38 -8.42
CA ALA A 218 -4.27 3.25 -9.28
C ALA A 218 -4.83 2.04 -8.51
N THR A 219 -4.84 2.07 -7.18
CA THR A 219 -5.48 1.07 -6.31
C THR A 219 -6.89 1.52 -5.92
N LYS A 220 -7.05 2.77 -5.48
CA LYS A 220 -8.36 3.36 -5.15
C LYS A 220 -8.29 4.88 -5.20
N PHE A 221 -9.24 5.52 -5.88
CA PHE A 221 -9.25 6.98 -6.02
C PHE A 221 -9.37 7.73 -4.68
N SER A 222 -9.92 7.08 -3.64
CA SER A 222 -9.95 7.62 -2.28
C SER A 222 -8.56 7.90 -1.68
N ALA A 223 -7.48 7.48 -2.35
CA ALA A 223 -6.10 7.88 -2.04
C ALA A 223 -5.77 9.34 -2.39
N ALA A 224 -6.59 10.03 -3.18
CA ALA A 224 -6.35 11.41 -3.63
C ALA A 224 -5.95 12.42 -2.53
N PRO A 225 -6.50 12.35 -1.30
CA PRO A 225 -6.06 13.23 -0.21
C PRO A 225 -4.59 13.09 0.19
N LEU A 226 -3.87 12.03 -0.23
CA LEU A 226 -2.43 11.87 0.01
C LEU A 226 -1.56 12.93 -0.69
N ILE A 227 -2.13 13.74 -1.60
CA ILE A 227 -1.44 14.93 -2.09
C ILE A 227 -1.14 15.94 -0.96
N ILE A 228 -1.95 15.97 0.10
CA ILE A 228 -1.80 16.90 1.23
C ILE A 228 -0.45 16.70 1.95
N PRO A 229 -0.09 15.51 2.47
CA PRO A 229 1.21 15.30 3.10
C PRO A 229 2.39 15.55 2.15
N ILE A 230 2.23 15.32 0.84
CA ILE A 230 3.26 15.66 -0.16
C ILE A 230 3.44 17.18 -0.25
N ILE A 231 2.34 17.94 -0.37
CA ILE A 231 2.39 19.41 -0.38
C ILE A 231 3.03 19.95 0.90
N VAL A 232 2.64 19.42 2.07
CA VAL A 232 3.25 19.80 3.35
C VAL A 232 4.76 19.54 3.35
N ALA A 233 5.20 18.37 2.87
CA ALA A 233 6.62 18.06 2.78
C ALA A 233 7.38 19.02 1.85
N LEU A 234 6.78 19.41 0.72
CA LEU A 234 7.36 20.38 -0.21
C LEU A 234 7.45 21.77 0.41
N LEU A 235 6.41 22.24 1.12
CA LEU A 235 6.43 23.51 1.84
C LEU A 235 7.52 23.55 2.92
N LEU A 236 7.69 22.48 3.68
CA LEU A 236 8.77 22.35 4.66
C LEU A 236 10.14 22.34 3.99
N ARG A 237 10.27 21.65 2.84
CA ARG A 237 11.49 21.63 2.04
C ARG A 237 11.83 23.00 1.47
N TRP A 238 10.84 23.75 0.98
CA TRP A 238 11.03 25.12 0.51
C TRP A 238 11.61 26.00 1.61
N ARG A 239 11.06 25.92 2.83
CA ARG A 239 11.57 26.69 3.99
C ARG A 239 13.02 26.33 4.35
N LYS A 240 13.42 25.07 4.20
CA LYS A 240 14.76 24.59 4.60
C LYS A 240 15.82 24.72 3.50
N LEU A 241 15.48 24.44 2.24
CA LEU A 241 16.41 24.26 1.13
C LEU A 241 16.13 25.20 -0.07
N GLY A 242 15.15 26.08 0.04
CA GLY A 242 14.81 27.08 -0.98
C GLY A 242 13.84 26.59 -2.06
N LEU A 243 13.36 27.55 -2.87
CA LEU A 243 12.27 27.35 -3.83
C LEU A 243 12.64 26.37 -4.94
N VAL A 244 13.87 26.45 -5.47
CA VAL A 244 14.34 25.60 -6.57
C VAL A 244 14.31 24.13 -6.18
N SER A 245 14.77 23.78 -4.97
CA SER A 245 14.75 22.40 -4.47
C SER A 245 13.32 21.87 -4.30
N SER A 246 12.42 22.72 -3.81
CA SER A 246 11.00 22.36 -3.66
C SER A 246 10.33 22.17 -5.03
N LEU A 247 10.55 23.08 -5.97
CA LEU A 247 9.95 23.00 -7.31
C LEU A 247 10.45 21.79 -8.09
N ALA A 248 11.75 21.49 -8.04
CA ALA A 248 12.31 20.28 -8.64
C ALA A 248 11.71 19.00 -8.04
N SER A 249 11.53 18.96 -6.71
CA SER A 249 10.88 17.83 -6.03
C SER A 249 9.41 17.67 -6.45
N PHE A 250 8.68 18.79 -6.54
CA PHE A 250 7.29 18.82 -6.98
C PHE A 250 7.15 18.29 -8.42
N LEU A 251 7.94 18.84 -9.35
CA LEU A 251 7.92 18.44 -10.76
C LEU A 251 8.28 16.96 -10.94
N LEU A 252 9.30 16.48 -10.23
CA LEU A 252 9.66 15.06 -10.30
C LEU A 252 8.55 14.17 -9.70
N THR A 253 7.98 14.55 -8.55
CA THR A 253 6.92 13.78 -7.91
C THR A 253 5.67 13.71 -8.79
N ILE A 254 5.23 14.81 -9.39
CA ILE A 254 4.03 14.84 -10.24
C ILE A 254 4.23 14.06 -11.54
N VAL A 255 5.40 14.17 -12.18
CA VAL A 255 5.73 13.40 -13.39
C VAL A 255 5.69 11.90 -13.08
N ILE A 256 6.35 11.48 -12.00
CA ILE A 256 6.41 10.06 -11.63
C ILE A 256 5.04 9.54 -11.18
N THR A 257 4.25 10.33 -10.47
CA THR A 257 2.86 9.98 -10.11
C THR A 257 2.05 9.72 -11.36
N THR A 258 2.07 10.65 -12.31
CA THR A 258 1.31 10.55 -13.57
C THR A 258 1.76 9.36 -14.39
N VAL A 259 3.06 9.16 -14.59
CA VAL A 259 3.60 8.02 -15.35
C VAL A 259 3.21 6.70 -14.69
N THR A 260 3.38 6.60 -13.36
CA THR A 260 3.06 5.38 -12.61
C THR A 260 1.55 5.08 -12.69
N PHE A 261 0.70 6.08 -12.49
CA PHE A 261 -0.75 5.92 -12.57
C PHE A 261 -1.19 5.47 -13.97
N LEU A 262 -0.67 6.09 -15.04
CA LEU A 262 -1.03 5.74 -16.41
C LEU A 262 -0.52 4.35 -16.83
N ILE A 263 0.64 3.91 -16.32
CA ILE A 263 1.12 2.54 -16.55
C ILE A 263 0.26 1.52 -15.80
N ALA A 264 -0.07 1.81 -14.54
CA ALA A 264 -0.81 0.89 -13.68
C ALA A 264 -2.32 0.86 -13.97
N MET A 265 -2.84 1.89 -14.64
CA MET A 265 -4.26 2.08 -14.94
C MET A 265 -4.45 2.85 -16.27
N PRO A 266 -4.03 2.31 -17.43
CA PRO A 266 -4.05 3.01 -18.70
C PRO A 266 -5.47 3.34 -19.18
N TYR A 267 -6.46 2.48 -18.84
CA TYR A 267 -7.86 2.69 -19.22
C TYR A 267 -8.57 3.78 -18.42
N ALA A 268 -7.96 4.34 -17.36
CA ALA A 268 -8.44 5.60 -16.80
C ALA A 268 -8.35 6.75 -17.84
N LEU A 269 -7.39 6.69 -18.76
CA LEU A 269 -7.26 7.63 -19.88
C LEU A 269 -7.98 7.13 -21.13
N LEU A 270 -7.76 5.87 -21.52
CA LEU A 270 -8.31 5.31 -22.77
C LEU A 270 -9.84 5.13 -22.72
N ASP A 271 -10.39 4.73 -21.57
CA ASP A 271 -11.83 4.58 -21.30
C ASP A 271 -12.33 5.63 -20.29
N ARG A 272 -11.87 6.88 -20.47
CA ARG A 272 -12.12 7.99 -19.52
C ARG A 272 -13.59 8.23 -19.20
N VAL A 273 -14.49 7.99 -20.15
CA VAL A 273 -15.93 8.25 -19.98
C VAL A 273 -16.49 7.26 -18.96
N ASN A 274 -16.23 5.97 -19.16
CA ASN A 274 -16.64 4.91 -18.24
C ASN A 274 -15.96 5.07 -16.88
N PHE A 275 -14.66 5.37 -16.85
CA PHE A 275 -13.91 5.64 -15.63
C PHE A 275 -14.56 6.76 -14.79
N VAL A 276 -14.84 7.92 -15.39
CA VAL A 276 -15.45 9.06 -14.66
C VAL A 276 -16.88 8.73 -14.21
N GLN A 277 -17.66 8.04 -15.04
CA GLN A 277 -19.03 7.64 -14.69
C GLN A 277 -19.04 6.71 -13.48
N GLN A 278 -18.22 5.66 -13.46
CA GLN A 278 -18.15 4.73 -12.34
C GLN A 278 -17.59 5.41 -11.08
N LEU A 279 -16.58 6.27 -11.23
CA LEU A 279 -16.04 7.04 -10.10
C LEU A 279 -17.11 7.97 -9.49
N SER A 280 -17.91 8.63 -10.33
CA SER A 280 -19.03 9.45 -9.86
C SER A 280 -20.05 8.59 -9.12
N ALA A 281 -20.40 7.42 -9.66
CA ALA A 281 -21.32 6.49 -9.01
C ALA A 281 -20.81 6.02 -7.64
N GLN A 282 -19.50 5.75 -7.49
CA GLN A 282 -18.91 5.44 -6.18
C GLN A 282 -18.99 6.63 -5.21
N GLY A 283 -18.82 7.85 -5.71
CA GLY A 283 -19.00 9.07 -4.92
C GLY A 283 -20.44 9.26 -4.47
N ASP A 284 -21.41 8.98 -5.35
CA ASP A 284 -22.84 9.08 -5.05
C ASP A 284 -23.30 8.00 -4.07
N LEU A 285 -22.74 6.79 -4.18
CA LEU A 285 -22.90 5.72 -3.20
C LEU A 285 -22.41 6.16 -1.82
N ALA A 286 -21.19 6.69 -1.72
CA ALA A 286 -20.60 7.11 -0.45
C ALA A 286 -21.34 8.28 0.22
N ARG A 287 -22.03 9.11 -0.57
CA ARG A 287 -22.87 10.22 -0.06
C ARG A 287 -24.31 9.80 0.26
N GLY A 288 -24.67 8.54 -0.02
CA GLY A 288 -26.03 8.03 0.17
C GLY A 288 -27.05 8.52 -0.87
N TYR A 289 -26.59 9.02 -2.03
CA TYR A 289 -27.48 9.37 -3.14
C TYR A 289 -27.96 8.13 -3.91
N LEU A 290 -27.23 7.02 -3.82
CA LEU A 290 -27.63 5.73 -4.39
C LEU A 290 -28.16 4.81 -3.29
N ASP A 291 -29.43 4.39 -3.43
CA ASP A 291 -30.06 3.41 -2.55
C ASP A 291 -29.75 1.98 -3.03
N LEU A 292 -28.64 1.42 -2.55
CA LEU A 292 -28.27 0.01 -2.78
C LEU A 292 -28.56 -0.84 -1.53
N PRO A 293 -29.01 -2.10 -1.68
CA PRO A 293 -29.44 -2.92 -0.53
C PRO A 293 -28.43 -3.01 0.62
N TYR A 294 -27.13 -3.10 0.30
CA TYR A 294 -26.07 -3.25 1.29
C TYR A 294 -25.63 -1.95 1.97
N VAL A 295 -26.06 -0.77 1.48
CA VAL A 295 -25.82 0.52 2.15
C VAL A 295 -27.02 1.00 2.96
N ARG A 296 -28.19 0.37 2.82
CA ARG A 296 -29.41 0.74 3.56
C ARG A 296 -29.24 0.67 5.09
N GLN A 297 -28.37 -0.19 5.59
CA GLN A 297 -28.05 -0.28 7.01
C GLN A 297 -27.46 1.04 7.58
N PHE A 298 -26.91 1.90 6.72
CA PHE A 298 -26.35 3.20 7.09
C PHE A 298 -27.32 4.37 6.83
N ALA A 299 -28.57 4.10 6.43
CA ALA A 299 -29.54 5.14 6.16
C ALA A 299 -29.91 5.89 7.46
N GLY A 300 -29.70 7.20 7.48
CA GLY A 300 -30.03 8.05 8.63
C GLY A 300 -28.98 8.07 9.75
N THR A 301 -27.87 7.35 9.61
CA THR A 301 -26.74 7.42 10.57
C THR A 301 -26.01 8.75 10.45
N ILE A 302 -25.38 9.21 11.54
CA ILE A 302 -24.58 10.44 11.51
C ILE A 302 -23.26 10.16 10.76
N PRO A 303 -22.91 10.95 9.72
CA PRO A 303 -21.63 10.78 9.03
C PRO A 303 -20.46 10.78 10.02
N TYR A 304 -19.51 9.86 9.82
CA TYR A 304 -18.31 9.67 10.64
C TYR A 304 -18.51 9.11 12.06
N LEU A 305 -19.75 8.92 12.52
CA LEU A 305 -20.02 8.16 13.74
C LEU A 305 -20.41 6.74 13.35
N TYR A 306 -19.70 5.77 13.94
CA TYR A 306 -20.05 4.36 13.78
C TYR A 306 -21.10 4.02 14.84
N GLU A 307 -22.33 3.80 14.38
CA GLU A 307 -23.51 3.47 15.20
C GLU A 307 -23.89 1.99 15.04
#